data_AF-A0A9X8HF87-F1
#
_entry.id   AF-A0A9X8HF87-F1
#
_cell.length_a   1.000
_cell.length_b   1.000
_cell.length_c   1.000
_cell.angle_alpha   90.00
_cell.angle_beta   90.00
_cell.angle_gamma   90.00
#
_symmetry.space_group_name_H-M   'P 1'
#
loop_
_entity.id
_entity.type
_entity.pdbx_description
1 polymer ?
#
loop_
_entity_poly.entity_id
_entity_poly.type
_entity_poly.pdbx_seq_one_letter_code
_entity_poly.pdbx_strand_id
1 'polypeptide(L)' 'VVEAVHKDIVAVGKKGALSGFETVRAILLHPEHFTVENDLLTPTFKLKRNDAKKLFLTQIDALYDKAGDLIAGKNIKQGE' A
#
# COMPACT_ATOMS: atom_id res chain seq x y z
N VAL A 1 -6.86 13.05 8.05
CA VAL A 1 -6.76 12.89 6.58
C VAL A 1 -6.64 11.42 6.18
N VAL A 2 -5.64 10.68 6.69
CA VAL A 2 -5.45 9.25 6.38
C VAL A 2 -6.72 8.40 6.59
N GLU A 3 -7.39 8.54 7.74
CA GLU A 3 -8.64 7.82 8.03
C GLU A 3 -9.77 8.14 7.04
N ALA A 4 -9.89 9.40 6.63
CA ALA A 4 -10.90 9.82 5.68
C ALA A 4 -10.67 9.18 4.31
N VAL A 5 -9.41 9.16 3.84
CA VAL A 5 -9.03 8.51 2.58
C VAL A 5 -9.24 6.99 2.66
N HIS A 6 -8.86 6.37 3.78
CA HIS A 6 -9.05 4.94 3.97
C HIS A 6 -10.54 4.55 3.94
N LYS A 7 -11.39 5.32 4.62
CA LYS A 7 -12.84 5.11 4.62
C LYS A 7 -13.43 5.20 3.22
N ASP A 8 -12.94 6.13 2.39
CA ASP A 8 -13.38 6.27 1.00
C ASP A 8 -12.95 5.07 0.14
N ILE A 9 -11.69 4.61 0.27
CA ILE A 9 -11.20 3.39 -0.40
C ILE A 9 -12.08 2.18 -0.04
N VAL A 10 -12.42 2.02 1.24
CA VAL A 10 -13.30 0.94 1.70
C VAL A 10 -14.71 1.09 1.10
N ALA A 11 -15.23 2.32 0.98
CA ALA A 11 -16.54 2.57 0.38
C ALA A 11 -16.55 2.21 -1.12
N VAL A 12 -15.49 2.56 -1.86
CA VAL A 12 -15.32 2.18 -3.27
C VAL A 12 -15.20 0.66 -3.42
N GLY A 13 -14.41 -0.01 -2.58
CA GLY A 13 -14.27 -1.46 -2.60
C GLY A 13 -15.59 -2.21 -2.35
N LYS A 14 -16.41 -1.72 -1.40
CA LYS A 14 -17.76 -2.27 -1.15
C LYS A 14 -18.69 -2.09 -2.35
N LYS A 15 -18.67 -0.92 -3.00
CA LYS A 15 -19.45 -0.67 -4.22
C LYS A 15 -19.00 -1.57 -5.38
N GLY A 16 -17.71 -1.88 -5.44
CA GLY A 16 -17.12 -2.80 -6.42
C GLY A 16 -17.30 -4.28 -6.10
N ALA A 17 -18.01 -4.64 -5.02
CA ALA A 17 -18.20 -6.01 -4.55
C ALA A 17 -16.88 -6.79 -4.32
N LEU A 18 -15.83 -6.09 -3.89
CA LEU A 18 -14.54 -6.71 -3.57
C LEU A 18 -14.67 -7.63 -2.36
N SER A 19 -14.01 -8.78 -2.44
CA SER A 19 -13.90 -9.72 -1.33
C SER A 19 -13.04 -9.14 -0.21
N GLY A 20 -13.22 -9.60 1.04
CA GLY A 20 -12.49 -9.06 2.18
C GLY A 20 -10.96 -9.09 2.01
N PHE A 21 -10.42 -10.12 1.38
CA PHE A 21 -8.98 -10.26 1.10
C PHE A 21 -8.47 -9.35 -0.02
N GLU A 22 -9.36 -8.76 -0.82
CA GLU A 22 -9.02 -7.76 -1.86
C GLU A 22 -9.07 -6.33 -1.31
N THR A 23 -9.59 -6.14 -0.08
CA THR A 23 -9.72 -4.81 0.54
C THR A 23 -8.45 -4.38 1.28
N VAL A 24 -8.13 -3.10 1.18
CA VAL A 24 -6.93 -2.52 1.80
C VAL A 24 -7.14 -2.33 3.31
N ARG A 25 -6.30 -2.96 4.13
CA ARG A 25 -6.42 -2.92 5.60
C ARG A 25 -5.78 -1.69 6.24
N ALA A 26 -4.69 -1.17 5.66
CA ALA A 26 -3.99 0.01 6.15
C ALA A 26 -3.37 0.79 4.99
N ILE A 27 -3.25 2.11 5.13
CA ILE A 27 -2.64 3.00 4.14
C ILE A 27 -1.69 4.00 4.79
N LEU A 28 -0.74 4.48 4.00
CA LEU A 28 0.11 5.63 4.30
C LEU A 28 0.01 6.63 3.15
N LEU A 29 -0.10 7.91 3.47
CA LEU A 29 -0.10 8.99 2.47
C LEU A 29 1.30 9.56 2.36
N HIS A 30 1.88 9.47 1.17
CA HIS A 30 3.16 10.08 0.84
C HIS A 30 2.90 11.43 0.15
N PRO A 31 3.51 12.55 0.60
CA PRO A 31 3.20 13.87 0.08
C PRO A 31 3.77 14.14 -1.32
N GLU A 32 4.79 13.39 -1.75
CA GLU A 32 5.38 13.55 -3.07
C GLU A 32 4.76 12.60 -4.08
N HIS A 33 4.57 13.07 -5.32
CA HIS A 33 4.06 12.23 -6.40
C HIS A 33 5.12 11.27 -6.93
N PHE A 34 4.68 10.16 -7.52
CA PHE A 34 5.56 9.32 -8.31
C PHE A 34 5.74 9.98 -9.68
N THR A 35 6.99 10.13 -10.10
CA THR A 35 7.34 10.79 -11.36
C THR A 35 8.42 10.01 -12.10
N VAL A 36 8.72 10.42 -13.34
CA VAL A 36 9.84 9.85 -14.09
C VAL A 36 11.16 10.38 -13.52
N GLU A 37 11.18 11.63 -13.04
CA GLU A 37 12.35 12.32 -12.49
C GLU A 37 12.81 11.74 -11.16
N ASN A 38 11.88 11.28 -10.30
CA ASN A 38 12.23 10.58 -9.06
C ASN A 38 12.37 9.06 -9.23
N ASP A 39 12.45 8.60 -10.48
CA ASP A 39 12.69 7.22 -10.87
C ASP A 39 11.63 6.21 -10.40
N LEU A 40 10.43 6.68 -10.01
CA LEU A 40 9.34 5.79 -9.58
C LEU A 40 8.41 5.41 -10.74
N LEU A 41 8.43 6.14 -11.85
CA LEU A 41 7.66 5.84 -13.05
C LEU A 41 8.56 5.51 -14.25
N THR A 42 8.08 4.63 -15.13
CA THR A 42 8.63 4.48 -16.49
C THR A 42 8.35 5.74 -17.32
N PRO A 43 9.07 5.97 -18.43
CA PRO A 43 8.74 7.07 -19.36
C PRO A 43 7.30 7.04 -19.89
N THR A 44 6.64 5.88 -19.81
CA THR A 44 5.23 5.66 -20.18
C THR A 44 4.27 5.74 -18.98
N PHE A 45 4.69 6.35 -17.87
CA PHE A 45 3.90 6.58 -16.66
C PHE A 45 3.39 5.31 -15.95
N LYS A 46 4.13 4.19 -16.07
CA LYS A 46 3.85 2.97 -15.28
C LYS A 46 4.72 2.95 -14.02
N LEU A 47 4.17 2.53 -12.90
CA LEU A 47 4.92 2.35 -11.65
C LEU A 47 6.05 1.34 -11.80
N LYS A 48 7.27 1.75 -11.47
CA LYS A 48 8.41 0.85 -11.29
C LYS A 48 8.29 0.12 -9.96
N ARG A 49 7.53 -0.99 -9.97
CA ARG A 49 7.13 -1.71 -8.75
C ARG A 49 8.31 -2.12 -7.87
N ASN A 50 9.41 -2.60 -8.44
CA ASN A 50 10.57 -3.05 -7.66
C ASN A 50 11.26 -1.89 -6.94
N ASP A 51 11.39 -0.74 -7.60
CA ASP A 51 12.07 0.42 -7.04
C ASP A 51 11.19 1.12 -6.01
N ALA A 52 9.89 1.25 -6.28
CA ALA A 52 8.92 1.70 -5.31
C ALA A 52 8.87 0.79 -4.07
N LYS A 53 8.89 -0.54 -4.24
CA LYS A 53 8.94 -1.48 -3.11
C LYS A 53 10.19 -1.26 -2.27
N LYS A 54 11.37 -1.10 -2.87
CA LYS A 54 12.63 -0.86 -2.14
C LYS A 54 12.57 0.46 -1.36
N LEU A 55 12.07 1.52 -1.98
CA LEU A 55 11.97 2.84 -1.37
C LEU A 55 11.01 2.85 -0.17
N PHE A 56 9.87 2.17 -0.28
CA PHE A 56 8.81 2.19 0.73
C PHE A 56 8.80 0.96 1.66
N LEU A 57 9.84 0.11 1.63
CA LEU A 57 9.85 -1.17 2.34
C LEU A 57 9.57 -0.99 3.85
N THR A 58 10.26 -0.04 4.48
CA THR A 58 10.11 0.25 5.92
C THR A 58 8.69 0.69 6.27
N GLN A 59 8.09 1.53 5.44
CA GLN A 59 6.72 2.01 5.62
C GLN A 59 5.71 0.87 5.42
N ILE A 60 5.95 0.02 4.42
CA ILE A 60 5.12 -1.16 4.14
C ILE A 60 5.16 -2.13 5.31
N ASP A 61 6.34 -2.45 5.86
CA ASP A 61 6.45 -3.35 7.01
C ASP A 61 5.73 -2.78 8.24
N ALA A 62 5.85 -1.47 8.50
CA ALA A 62 5.11 -0.80 9.57
C ALA A 62 3.58 -0.84 9.35
N LEU A 63 3.10 -0.84 8.10
CA LEU A 63 1.68 -1.00 7.79
C LEU A 63 1.19 -2.43 8.06
N TYR A 64 2.01 -3.44 7.79
CA TYR A 64 1.69 -4.84 8.14
C TYR A 64 1.60 -5.04 9.65
N ASP A 65 2.55 -4.48 10.41
CA ASP A 65 2.51 -4.52 11.88
C ASP A 65 1.25 -3.83 12.43
N LYS A 66 0.84 -2.72 11.82
CA LYS A 66 -0.39 -2.00 12.19
C LYS A 66 -1.67 -2.77 11.82
N ALA A 67 -1.66 -3.48 10.69
CA ALA A 67 -2.81 -4.27 10.25
C ALA A 67 -3.01 -5.52 11.14
N GLY A 68 -1.93 -6.06 11.70
CA GLY A 68 -1.98 -7.25 12.55
C GLY A 68 -2.32 -8.51 11.78
N ASP A 69 -1.92 -8.60 10.50
CA ASP A 69 -2.05 -9.84 9.73
C ASP A 69 -1.03 -10.86 10.24
N LEU A 70 -1.56 -11.96 10.77
CA LEU A 70 -0.78 -13.06 11.33
C LEU A 70 -0.91 -14.30 10.46
N ILE A 71 0.22 -14.92 10.11
CA ILE A 71 0.28 -16.28 9.54
C ILE A 71 1.08 -17.14 10.50
N ALA A 72 0.47 -18.24 10.96
CA ALA A 72 1.09 -19.17 11.92
C ALA A 72 1.65 -18.46 13.18
N GLY A 73 0.98 -17.41 13.66
CA GLY A 73 1.37 -16.66 14.85
C GLY A 73 2.49 -15.65 14.63
N LYS A 74 2.91 -15.38 13.38
CA LYS A 74 3.94 -14.38 13.04
C LYS A 74 3.33 -13.27 12.19
N ASN A 75 3.77 -12.03 12.42
CA ASN A 75 3.46 -10.90 11.54
C ASN A 75 4.03 -11.17 10.15
N ILE A 76 3.21 -10.92 9.13
CA ILE A 76 3.66 -10.95 7.74
C ILE A 76 4.55 -9.73 7.49
N LYS A 77 5.70 -9.92 6.85
CA LYS A 77 6.53 -8.82 6.31
C LYS A 77 6.67 -9.01 4.81
N GLN A 78 6.75 -7.91 4.06
CA GLN A 78 6.87 -8.01 2.60
C GLN A 78 8.34 -8.18 2.14
N GLY A 79 9.29 -7.93 3.04
CA GLY A 79 10.73 -8.02 2.81
C GLY A 79 11.39 -9.35 3.19
N GLU A 80 10.67 -10.26 3.86
CA GLU A 80 11.14 -11.60 4.28
C GLU A 80 10.44 -12.74 3.51
#